data_AF-A0A2H9SY29-F1
#
_entry.id   AF-A0A2H9SY29-F1
#
_cell.length_a   1.000
_cell.length_b   1.000
_cell.length_c   1.000
_cell.angle_alpha   90.00
_cell.angle_beta   90.00
_cell.angle_gamma   90.00
#
_symmetry.space_group_name_H-M   'P 1'
#
loop_
_entity.id
_entity.type
_entity.pdbx_description
1 polymer ?
#
loop_
_entity_poly.entity_id
_entity_poly.type
_entity_poly.pdbx_seq_one_letter_code
_entity_poly.pdbx_strand_id
1 'polypeptide(L)'
;MPSESKFFKKKNIPKKIFLGGPSAEDQLLAMASNQYWIVLNTHLLQTCAKGTMLCSRVNAFKHSLQTYGPVSSALPDIREGKGLAKGFIFHGHVNHDDGTTYELEWTVIDNKKRIMALIGFGSHENYNFRSKPLNKDERNKILTAPHNVKICQNVVKKIEEAKKKVERMEEKHRSCSASTEPSERTPQNMQHKN
;
A
#
# COMPACT_ATOMS: atom_id res chain seq x y z
N MET A 1 -2.31 14.67 -28.55
CA MET A 1 -2.08 13.75 -27.41
C MET A 1 -2.82 14.31 -26.20
N PRO A 2 -3.56 13.52 -25.41
CA PRO A 2 -4.26 14.05 -24.25
C PRO A 2 -3.23 14.41 -23.18
N SER A 3 -3.35 15.63 -22.63
CA SER A 3 -2.48 16.16 -21.59
C SER A 3 -2.56 15.32 -20.33
N GLU A 4 -1.43 14.74 -19.90
CA GLU A 4 -1.28 14.14 -18.58
C GLU A 4 -1.73 15.15 -17.51
N SER A 5 -2.62 14.71 -16.61
CA SER A 5 -3.10 15.58 -15.53
C SER A 5 -1.90 15.98 -14.66
N LYS A 6 -1.57 17.28 -14.65
CA LYS A 6 -0.44 17.86 -13.90
C LYS A 6 -0.52 17.65 -12.37
N PHE A 7 -1.63 17.10 -11.89
CA PHE A 7 -1.88 16.80 -10.49
C PHE A 7 -1.05 15.67 -9.92
N PHE A 8 -0.85 14.64 -10.73
CA PHE A 8 -0.02 13.51 -10.39
C PHE A 8 1.19 13.56 -11.29
N LYS A 9 2.06 14.57 -11.07
CA LYS A 9 3.47 14.29 -11.33
C LYS A 9 3.74 13.00 -10.58
N LYS A 10 4.02 11.90 -11.31
CA LYS A 10 4.53 10.64 -10.74
C LYS A 10 5.66 11.07 -9.82
N LYS A 11 5.39 11.23 -8.52
CA LYS A 11 6.44 11.50 -7.54
C LYS A 11 7.34 10.30 -7.70
N ASN A 12 8.61 10.53 -8.05
CA ASN A 12 9.63 9.51 -7.94
C ASN A 12 9.55 9.05 -6.48
N ILE A 13 8.89 7.91 -6.28
CA ILE A 13 8.63 7.35 -4.96
C ILE A 13 10.01 7.23 -4.31
N PRO A 14 10.28 7.92 -3.19
CA PRO A 14 11.58 7.86 -2.56
C PRO A 14 11.92 6.39 -2.29
N LYS A 15 13.12 5.95 -2.72
CA LYS A 15 13.59 4.56 -2.63
C LYS A 15 13.69 4.00 -1.21
N LYS A 16 13.31 4.76 -0.17
CA LYS A 16 13.31 4.32 1.22
C LYS A 16 11.99 4.65 1.89
N ILE A 17 11.23 3.60 2.18
CA ILE A 17 10.14 3.65 3.16
C ILE A 17 10.76 3.73 4.55
N PHE A 18 10.52 4.84 5.23
CA PHE A 18 10.89 5.02 6.63
C PHE A 18 10.03 4.12 7.53
N LEU A 19 10.44 3.93 8.78
CA LEU A 19 9.78 3.08 9.81
C LEU A 19 8.24 3.18 9.91
N GLY A 20 7.61 4.23 9.35
CA GLY A 20 6.16 4.44 9.32
C GLY A 20 5.39 3.81 8.14
N GLY A 21 6.05 3.24 7.12
CA GLY A 21 5.36 2.67 5.96
C GLY A 21 4.97 3.71 4.89
N PRO A 22 4.11 3.35 3.92
CA PRO A 22 3.61 4.28 2.90
C PRO A 22 2.85 5.45 3.51
N SER A 23 2.96 6.62 2.89
CA SER A 23 2.18 7.79 3.31
C SER A 23 0.67 7.54 3.14
N ALA A 24 -0.16 8.31 3.87
CA ALA A 24 -1.61 8.22 3.73
C ALA A 24 -2.06 8.58 2.30
N GLU A 25 -1.31 9.47 1.63
CA GLU A 25 -1.51 9.83 0.22
C GLU A 25 -1.24 8.62 -0.69
N ASP A 26 -0.10 7.94 -0.53
CA ASP A 26 0.24 6.76 -1.33
C ASP A 26 -0.80 5.64 -1.18
N GLN A 27 -1.25 5.39 0.04
CA GLN A 27 -2.31 4.41 0.30
C GLN A 27 -3.61 4.78 -0.40
N LEU A 28 -4.02 6.05 -0.32
CA LEU A 28 -5.23 6.55 -0.97
C LEU A 28 -5.12 6.42 -2.50
N LEU A 29 -3.98 6.74 -3.08
CA LEU A 29 -3.75 6.64 -4.52
C LEU A 29 -3.71 5.19 -4.99
N ALA A 30 -3.07 4.29 -4.26
CA ALA A 30 -3.09 2.87 -4.56
C ALA A 30 -4.52 2.31 -4.52
N MET A 31 -5.35 2.74 -3.56
CA MET A 31 -6.77 2.36 -3.50
C MET A 31 -7.54 2.90 -4.71
N ALA A 32 -7.42 4.19 -5.01
CA ALA A 32 -8.16 4.82 -6.11
C ALA A 32 -7.77 4.25 -7.49
N SER A 33 -6.48 3.95 -7.69
CA SER A 33 -5.93 3.41 -8.94
C SER A 33 -6.06 1.88 -9.09
N ASN A 34 -6.80 1.21 -8.20
CA ASN A 34 -6.99 -0.25 -8.22
C ASN A 34 -5.66 -1.03 -8.13
N GLN A 35 -4.67 -0.47 -7.44
CA GLN A 35 -3.37 -1.09 -7.19
C GLN A 35 -3.28 -1.72 -5.79
N TYR A 36 -4.21 -1.34 -4.89
CA TYR A 36 -4.23 -1.77 -3.50
C TYR A 36 -4.50 -3.28 -3.34
N TRP A 37 -3.76 -3.90 -2.43
CA TRP A 37 -3.84 -5.32 -2.10
C TRP A 37 -4.59 -5.56 -0.78
N ILE A 38 -5.35 -6.64 -0.75
CA ILE A 38 -5.95 -7.18 0.47
C ILE A 38 -4.93 -8.11 1.12
N VAL A 39 -4.60 -7.84 2.39
CA VAL A 39 -3.71 -8.69 3.21
C VAL A 39 -4.54 -9.39 4.28
N LEU A 40 -4.63 -10.70 4.19
CA LEU A 40 -5.38 -11.57 5.10
C LEU A 40 -4.49 -12.13 6.22
N ASN A 41 -5.11 -12.74 7.24
CA ASN A 41 -4.44 -13.32 8.41
C ASN A 41 -3.57 -12.33 9.20
N THR A 42 -3.95 -11.05 9.23
CA THR A 42 -3.21 -10.04 10.01
C THR A 42 -3.30 -10.24 11.52
N HIS A 43 -4.10 -11.20 12.00
CA HIS A 43 -4.12 -11.61 13.40
C HIS A 43 -2.78 -12.27 13.82
N LEU A 44 -2.03 -12.87 12.88
CA LEU A 44 -0.69 -13.42 13.14
C LEU A 44 0.30 -12.35 13.60
N LEU A 45 -0.02 -11.08 13.36
CA LEU A 45 0.78 -9.93 13.78
C LEU A 45 0.40 -9.40 15.16
N GLN A 46 -0.71 -9.85 15.75
CA GLN A 46 -1.21 -9.37 17.05
C GLN A 46 -0.40 -9.91 18.24
N THR A 47 0.44 -10.92 18.03
CA THR A 47 1.33 -11.51 19.05
C THR A 47 2.54 -10.64 19.38
N CYS A 48 2.79 -9.56 18.61
CA CYS A 48 3.80 -8.58 18.97
C CYS A 48 3.32 -7.79 20.21
N ALA A 49 4.09 -7.76 21.29
CA ALA A 49 3.73 -7.06 22.52
C ALA A 49 3.33 -5.60 22.22
N LYS A 50 2.17 -5.18 22.74
CA LYS A 50 1.63 -3.82 22.55
C LYS A 50 2.67 -2.79 23.01
N GLY A 51 2.96 -1.80 22.15
CA GLY A 51 3.85 -0.68 22.47
C GLY A 51 5.30 -0.83 22.02
N THR A 52 5.68 -1.95 21.41
CA THR A 52 7.05 -2.16 20.88
C THR A 52 7.24 -1.56 19.50
N MET A 53 8.48 -1.22 19.13
CA MET A 53 8.82 -0.79 17.77
C MET A 53 8.53 -1.89 16.74
N LEU A 54 8.53 -3.17 17.15
CA LEU A 54 8.14 -4.32 16.34
C LEU A 54 6.69 -4.17 15.83
N CYS A 55 5.73 -3.80 16.68
CA CYS A 55 4.36 -3.53 16.25
C CYS A 55 4.32 -2.47 15.14
N SER A 56 5.06 -1.38 15.30
CA SER A 56 5.13 -0.29 14.30
C SER A 56 5.73 -0.76 12.98
N ARG A 57 6.83 -1.54 13.03
CA ARG A 57 7.49 -2.08 11.84
C ARG A 57 6.62 -3.09 11.09
N VAL A 58 5.92 -3.96 11.83
CA VAL A 58 4.99 -4.93 11.27
C VAL A 58 3.78 -4.24 10.61
N ASN A 59 3.26 -3.19 11.24
CA ASN A 59 2.19 -2.38 10.63
C ASN A 59 2.69 -1.65 9.37
N ALA A 60 3.88 -1.04 9.41
CA ALA A 60 4.50 -0.42 8.24
C ALA A 60 4.70 -1.42 7.10
N PHE A 61 5.13 -2.65 7.42
CA PHE A 61 5.28 -3.74 6.46
C PHE A 61 3.93 -4.13 5.85
N LYS A 62 2.90 -4.35 6.67
CA LYS A 62 1.53 -4.62 6.21
C LYS A 62 1.02 -3.53 5.27
N HIS A 63 1.14 -2.26 5.65
CA HIS A 63 0.69 -1.15 4.81
C HIS A 63 1.46 -1.07 3.49
N SER A 64 2.76 -1.41 3.51
CA SER A 64 3.59 -1.47 2.31
C SER A 64 3.16 -2.59 1.37
N LEU A 65 2.86 -3.80 1.89
CA LEU A 65 2.29 -4.88 1.10
C LEU A 65 0.95 -4.49 0.47
N GLN A 66 0.10 -3.82 1.24
CA GLN A 66 -1.19 -3.32 0.75
C GLN A 66 -1.03 -2.28 -0.36
N THR A 67 -0.02 -1.42 -0.28
CA THR A 67 0.14 -0.29 -1.21
C THR A 67 0.91 -0.67 -2.46
N TYR A 68 2.01 -1.42 -2.31
CA TYR A 68 2.96 -1.67 -3.39
C TYR A 68 2.95 -3.13 -3.88
N GLY A 69 2.32 -4.04 -3.13
CA GLY A 69 2.21 -5.44 -3.50
C GLY A 69 3.35 -6.33 -2.99
N PRO A 70 3.33 -7.62 -3.39
CA PRO A 70 4.06 -8.69 -2.70
C PRO A 70 5.57 -8.74 -2.98
N VAL A 71 6.05 -8.07 -4.02
CA VAL A 71 7.45 -8.12 -4.50
C VAL A 71 8.06 -6.74 -4.73
N SER A 72 7.47 -5.70 -4.14
CA SER A 72 7.94 -4.32 -4.38
C SER A 72 9.30 -4.07 -3.73
N SER A 73 10.20 -3.40 -4.45
CA SER A 73 11.44 -2.86 -3.89
C SER A 73 11.20 -1.74 -2.88
N ALA A 74 9.96 -1.22 -2.80
CA ALA A 74 9.56 -0.26 -1.81
C ALA A 74 9.19 -0.91 -0.47
N LEU A 75 9.09 -2.23 -0.35
CA LEU A 75 8.86 -2.85 0.96
C LEU A 75 9.97 -2.43 1.95
N PRO A 76 9.64 -2.21 3.24
CA PRO A 76 10.62 -1.79 4.24
C PRO A 76 11.86 -2.68 4.16
N ASP A 77 13.04 -2.05 4.16
CA ASP A 77 14.32 -2.73 4.02
C ASP A 77 14.63 -3.49 5.30
N ILE A 78 14.02 -4.65 5.42
CA ILE A 78 14.31 -5.53 6.52
C ILE A 78 15.50 -6.43 6.14
N ARG A 79 16.69 -5.85 6.29
CA ARG A 79 18.06 -6.38 6.03
C ARG A 79 18.19 -7.62 5.12
N GLU A 80 18.87 -7.36 3.99
CA GLU A 80 19.83 -8.19 3.21
C GLU A 80 19.44 -9.57 2.68
N GLY A 81 18.23 -10.04 2.90
CA GLY A 81 17.62 -11.08 2.08
C GLY A 81 16.51 -10.46 1.25
N LYS A 82 16.77 -10.10 -0.01
CA LYS A 82 15.67 -9.87 -0.96
C LYS A 82 14.72 -11.05 -0.81
N GLY A 83 13.46 -10.82 -0.42
CA GLY A 83 12.48 -11.90 -0.25
C GLY A 83 12.45 -12.74 -1.51
N LEU A 84 13.16 -13.87 -1.50
CA LEU A 84 13.23 -14.76 -2.64
C LEU A 84 11.97 -15.60 -2.59
N ALA A 85 11.19 -15.57 -3.67
CA ALA A 85 10.02 -16.40 -3.80
C ALA A 85 10.44 -17.88 -3.75
N LYS A 86 10.30 -18.55 -2.60
CA LYS A 86 10.48 -19.99 -2.49
C LYS A 86 9.15 -20.63 -2.83
N GLY A 87 9.01 -21.14 -4.05
CA GLY A 87 7.81 -21.84 -4.48
C GLY A 87 6.51 -21.03 -4.28
N PHE A 88 6.52 -19.73 -4.61
CA PHE A 88 5.41 -18.77 -4.44
C PHE A 88 5.14 -18.27 -3.00
N ILE A 89 6.04 -18.55 -2.07
CA ILE A 89 6.05 -17.96 -0.71
C ILE A 89 7.17 -16.92 -0.64
N PHE A 90 6.81 -15.75 -0.15
CA PHE A 90 7.72 -14.64 0.10
C PHE A 90 8.03 -14.58 1.58
N HIS A 91 9.24 -14.14 1.90
CA HIS A 91 9.68 -13.93 3.26
C HIS A 91 10.35 -12.58 3.41
N GLY A 92 10.39 -12.09 4.63
CA GLY A 92 11.08 -10.86 5.02
C GLY A 92 11.23 -10.85 6.52
N HIS A 93 12.30 -10.25 7.03
CA HIS A 93 12.53 -10.23 8.46
C HIS A 93 11.78 -9.05 9.10
N VAL A 94 11.73 -8.91 10.43
CA VAL A 94 11.44 -7.67 11.17
C VAL A 94 12.24 -7.70 12.46
N ASN A 95 13.12 -6.72 12.66
CA ASN A 95 13.93 -6.67 13.88
C ASN A 95 13.15 -6.02 15.02
N HIS A 96 13.24 -6.59 16.21
CA HIS A 96 12.78 -6.02 17.47
C HIS A 96 13.89 -5.14 18.10
N ASP A 97 13.53 -4.34 19.10
CA ASP A 97 14.45 -3.42 19.80
C ASP A 97 15.57 -4.15 20.55
N ASP A 98 15.28 -5.33 21.06
CA ASP A 98 16.22 -6.18 21.81
C ASP A 98 17.22 -6.94 20.92
N GLY A 99 17.20 -6.71 19.62
CA GLY A 99 18.05 -7.40 18.64
C GLY A 99 17.45 -8.69 18.08
N THR A 100 16.31 -9.16 18.60
CA THR A 100 15.64 -10.34 18.06
C THR A 100 15.17 -10.08 16.63
N THR A 101 15.48 -11.01 15.72
CA THR A 101 14.98 -10.96 14.34
C THR A 101 13.74 -11.84 14.22
N TYR A 102 12.65 -11.29 13.71
CA TYR A 102 11.44 -12.04 13.38
C TYR A 102 11.38 -12.31 11.88
N GLU A 103 10.73 -13.40 11.50
CA GLU A 103 10.43 -13.80 10.13
C GLU A 103 8.96 -13.59 9.84
N LEU A 104 8.64 -13.03 8.68
CA LEU A 104 7.28 -12.94 8.14
C LEU A 104 7.23 -13.69 6.82
N GLU A 105 6.25 -14.60 6.68
CA GLU A 105 5.93 -15.24 5.41
C GLU A 105 4.57 -14.79 4.88
N TRP A 106 4.51 -14.54 3.57
CA TRP A 106 3.27 -14.24 2.88
C TRP A 106 3.22 -14.88 1.49
N THR A 107 2.02 -15.01 0.95
CA THR A 107 1.80 -15.56 -0.39
C THR A 107 0.60 -14.93 -1.06
N VAL A 108 0.62 -14.89 -2.39
CA VAL A 108 -0.51 -14.43 -3.20
C VAL A 108 -1.54 -15.55 -3.28
N ILE A 109 -2.76 -15.24 -2.84
CA ILE A 109 -3.89 -16.18 -2.85
C ILE A 109 -4.68 -16.05 -4.16
N ASP A 110 -4.98 -14.82 -4.56
CA ASP A 110 -5.70 -14.50 -5.80
C ASP A 110 -5.09 -13.23 -6.41
N ASN A 111 -4.35 -13.40 -7.50
CA ASN A 111 -3.70 -12.28 -8.18
C ASN A 111 -4.70 -11.32 -8.85
N LYS A 112 -5.81 -11.85 -9.40
CA LYS A 112 -6.83 -11.03 -10.09
C LYS A 112 -7.55 -10.13 -9.11
N LYS A 113 -7.87 -10.66 -7.93
CA LYS A 113 -8.50 -9.90 -6.84
C LYS A 113 -7.50 -9.17 -5.94
N ARG A 114 -6.19 -9.27 -6.22
CA ARG A 114 -5.10 -8.71 -5.41
C ARG A 114 -5.18 -9.11 -3.94
N ILE A 115 -5.43 -10.39 -3.69
CA ILE A 115 -5.52 -10.96 -2.35
C ILE A 115 -4.22 -11.71 -2.04
N MET A 116 -3.62 -11.39 -0.92
CA MET A 116 -2.52 -12.14 -0.31
C MET A 116 -2.84 -12.48 1.14
N ALA A 117 -2.11 -13.43 1.70
CA ALA A 117 -2.24 -13.81 3.09
C ALA A 117 -0.87 -13.89 3.75
N LEU A 118 -0.82 -13.46 5.01
CA LEU A 118 0.27 -13.82 5.90
C LEU A 118 0.07 -15.28 6.33
N ILE A 119 1.14 -16.08 6.22
CA ILE A 119 1.08 -17.53 6.47
C ILE A 119 2.03 -17.99 7.57
N GLY A 120 2.92 -17.12 8.04
CA GLY A 120 3.68 -17.38 9.24
C GLY A 120 4.34 -16.12 9.80
N PHE A 121 4.55 -16.12 11.10
CA PHE A 121 5.28 -15.09 11.84
C PHE A 121 5.96 -15.73 13.07
N GLY A 122 7.23 -15.45 13.31
CA GLY A 122 7.95 -15.98 14.48
C GLY A 122 9.39 -15.47 14.58
N SER A 123 10.10 -15.76 15.67
CA SER A 123 11.53 -15.42 15.77
C SER A 123 12.39 -16.31 14.88
N HIS A 124 13.47 -15.77 14.31
CA HIS A 124 14.38 -16.47 13.40
C HIS A 124 14.86 -17.81 13.98
N GLU A 125 15.17 -17.84 15.28
CA GLU A 125 15.65 -19.04 15.99
C GLU A 125 14.63 -20.20 16.01
N ASN A 126 13.33 -19.90 15.92
CA ASN A 126 12.26 -20.89 16.04
C ASN A 126 11.42 -21.01 14.75
N TYR A 127 11.84 -20.37 13.66
CA TYR A 127 11.02 -20.28 12.46
C TYR A 127 11.31 -21.39 11.47
N ASN A 128 10.32 -22.24 11.24
CA ASN A 128 10.36 -23.25 10.18
C ASN A 128 9.71 -22.71 8.92
N PHE A 129 10.55 -22.26 7.97
CA PHE A 129 10.07 -21.80 6.67
C PHE A 129 9.28 -22.88 5.96
N ARG A 130 8.14 -22.47 5.37
CA ARG A 130 7.39 -23.36 4.50
C ARG A 130 8.18 -23.62 3.23
N SER A 131 8.41 -24.90 2.94
CA SER A 131 9.06 -25.35 1.71
C SER A 131 8.12 -25.47 0.52
N LYS A 132 6.80 -25.49 0.77
CA LYS A 132 5.77 -25.73 -0.25
C LYS A 132 4.71 -24.61 -0.26
N PRO A 133 4.24 -24.19 -1.44
CA PRO A 133 3.10 -23.27 -1.56
C PRO A 133 1.86 -23.82 -0.87
N LEU A 134 0.94 -22.92 -0.51
CA LEU A 134 -0.39 -23.33 -0.08
C LEU A 134 -1.08 -24.14 -1.17
N ASN A 135 -1.62 -25.29 -0.78
CA ASN A 135 -2.51 -26.07 -1.62
C ASN A 135 -3.89 -25.40 -1.75
N LYS A 136 -4.75 -25.93 -2.62
CA LYS A 136 -6.07 -25.35 -2.90
C LYS A 136 -6.95 -25.27 -1.64
N ASP A 137 -6.91 -26.29 -0.80
CA ASP A 137 -7.74 -26.36 0.41
C ASP A 137 -7.28 -25.36 1.47
N GLU A 138 -5.97 -25.20 1.65
CA GLU A 138 -5.39 -24.19 2.54
C GLU A 138 -5.78 -22.77 2.08
N ARG A 139 -5.68 -22.49 0.78
CA ARG A 139 -6.11 -21.19 0.22
C ARG A 139 -7.60 -20.95 0.44
N ASN A 140 -8.43 -21.95 0.17
CA ASN A 140 -9.88 -21.85 0.36
C ASN A 140 -10.22 -21.60 1.82
N LYS A 141 -9.61 -22.34 2.76
CA LYS A 141 -9.78 -22.14 4.20
C LYS A 141 -9.46 -20.70 4.62
N ILE A 142 -8.38 -20.13 4.10
CA ILE A 142 -8.01 -18.73 4.36
C ILE A 142 -9.08 -17.77 3.81
N LEU A 143 -9.51 -17.95 2.56
CA LEU A 143 -10.48 -17.07 1.90
C LEU A 143 -11.86 -17.12 2.57
N THR A 144 -12.29 -18.29 3.02
CA THR A 144 -13.63 -18.50 3.60
C THR A 144 -13.67 -18.26 5.11
N ALA A 145 -12.53 -18.07 5.76
CA ALA A 145 -12.50 -17.79 7.20
C ALA A 145 -13.30 -16.50 7.49
N PRO A 146 -14.25 -16.51 8.45
CA PRO A 146 -15.19 -15.40 8.65
C PRO A 146 -14.52 -14.03 8.85
N HIS A 147 -13.41 -13.99 9.59
CA HIS A 147 -12.65 -12.75 9.81
C HIS A 147 -12.01 -12.22 8.51
N ASN A 148 -11.52 -13.11 7.65
CA ASN A 148 -10.91 -12.74 6.38
C ASN A 148 -11.96 -12.27 5.36
N VAL A 149 -13.14 -12.90 5.33
CA VAL A 149 -14.28 -12.44 4.52
C VAL A 149 -14.66 -11.01 4.91
N LYS A 150 -14.75 -10.73 6.22
CA LYS A 150 -15.02 -9.38 6.74
C LYS A 150 -13.94 -8.38 6.36
N ILE A 151 -12.65 -8.77 6.39
CA ILE A 151 -11.55 -7.92 5.91
C ILE A 151 -11.71 -7.59 4.43
N CYS A 152 -11.98 -8.59 3.58
CA CYS A 152 -12.20 -8.39 2.15
C CYS A 152 -13.32 -7.38 1.89
N GLN A 153 -14.49 -7.56 2.51
CA GLN A 153 -15.63 -6.66 2.36
C GLN A 153 -15.30 -5.23 2.80
N ASN A 154 -14.62 -5.06 3.94
CA ASN A 154 -14.22 -3.76 4.43
C ASN A 154 -13.21 -3.06 3.51
N VAL A 155 -12.26 -3.79 2.92
CA VAL A 155 -11.28 -3.21 2.00
C VAL A 155 -11.93 -2.80 0.69
N VAL A 156 -12.87 -3.59 0.15
CA VAL A 156 -13.65 -3.22 -1.04
C VAL A 156 -14.36 -1.89 -0.81
N LYS A 157 -15.05 -1.73 0.33
CA LYS A 157 -15.71 -0.48 0.70
C LYS A 157 -14.73 0.71 0.77
N LYS A 158 -13.55 0.51 1.39
CA LYS A 158 -12.51 1.55 1.46
C LYS A 158 -11.99 1.95 0.07
N ILE A 159 -11.84 1.01 -0.85
CA ILE A 159 -11.42 1.29 -2.23
C ILE A 159 -12.46 2.15 -2.94
N GLU A 160 -13.76 1.86 -2.79
CA GLU A 160 -14.83 2.68 -3.34
C GLU A 160 -14.84 4.10 -2.76
N GLU A 161 -14.66 4.23 -1.45
CA GLU A 161 -14.57 5.54 -0.76
C GLU A 161 -13.34 6.34 -1.23
N ALA A 162 -12.21 5.67 -1.44
CA ALA A 162 -10.98 6.28 -1.94
C ALA A 162 -11.14 6.85 -3.35
N LYS A 163 -11.78 6.10 -4.26
CA LYS A 163 -12.09 6.56 -5.62
C LYS A 163 -12.91 7.84 -5.61
N LYS A 164 -14.02 7.85 -4.86
CA LYS A 164 -14.88 9.04 -4.68
C LYS A 164 -14.14 10.22 -4.06
N LYS A 165 -13.15 9.96 -3.20
CA LYS A 165 -12.34 11.04 -2.59
C LYS A 165 -11.39 11.65 -3.62
N VAL A 166 -10.73 10.83 -4.43
CA VAL A 166 -9.83 11.31 -5.49
C VAL A 166 -10.58 12.08 -6.57
N GLU A 167 -11.72 11.57 -7.04
CA GLU A 167 -12.59 12.27 -8.02
C GLU A 167 -12.96 13.68 -7.55
N ARG A 168 -13.41 13.83 -6.29
CA ARG A 168 -13.75 15.14 -5.70
C ARG A 168 -12.56 16.09 -5.59
N MET A 169 -11.36 15.56 -5.34
CA MET A 169 -10.14 16.39 -5.28
C MET A 169 -9.75 16.91 -6.67
N GLU A 170 -9.89 16.09 -7.70
CA GLU A 170 -9.63 16.50 -9.08
C GLU A 170 -10.62 17.56 -9.56
N GLU A 171 -11.90 17.40 -9.25
CA GLU A 171 -12.96 18.35 -9.61
C GLU A 171 -12.74 19.74 -8.99
N LYS A 172 -12.41 19.79 -7.69
CA LYS A 172 -12.12 21.05 -6.96
C LYS A 172 -10.98 21.87 -7.55
N HIS A 173 -10.00 21.23 -8.17
CA HIS A 173 -8.88 21.97 -8.74
C HIS A 173 -9.11 22.33 -10.20
N ARG A 174 -9.91 21.55 -10.95
CA ARG A 174 -10.36 22.00 -12.27
C ARG A 174 -11.12 23.32 -12.14
N SER A 175 -11.98 23.46 -11.12
CA SER A 175 -12.70 24.71 -10.85
C SER A 175 -11.79 25.85 -10.36
N CYS A 176 -10.69 25.57 -9.65
CA CYS A 176 -9.70 26.60 -9.28
C CYS A 176 -8.73 26.98 -10.40
N SER A 177 -8.45 26.10 -11.37
CA SER A 177 -7.61 26.41 -12.53
C SER A 177 -8.38 27.09 -13.67
N ALA A 178 -9.72 27.03 -13.66
CA ALA A 178 -10.58 27.72 -14.63
C ALA A 178 -10.83 29.19 -14.26
N SER A 179 -10.49 29.63 -13.04
CA SER A 179 -10.66 31.01 -12.56
C SER A 179 -9.40 31.88 -12.72
N THR A 180 -8.39 31.39 -13.45
CA THR A 180 -7.13 32.11 -13.73
C THR A 180 -6.90 32.33 -15.24
N GLU A 181 -7.96 32.64 -16.00
CA GLU A 181 -7.77 33.30 -17.29
C GLU A 181 -7.52 34.80 -17.06
N PRO A 182 -6.42 35.38 -17.56
CA PRO A 182 -6.18 36.81 -17.45
C PRO A 182 -7.18 37.53 -18.36
N SER A 183 -8.06 38.32 -17.75
CA SER A 183 -8.84 39.34 -18.45
C SER A 183 -7.86 40.27 -19.18
N GLU A 184 -7.77 40.13 -20.50
CA GLU A 184 -7.15 41.12 -21.38
C GLU A 184 -7.91 42.44 -21.22
N ARG A 185 -7.41 43.31 -20.34
CA ARG A 185 -7.80 44.72 -20.32
C ARG A 185 -7.25 45.37 -21.58
N THR A 186 -8.13 45.61 -22.54
CA THR A 186 -7.90 46.52 -23.66
C THR A 186 -7.51 47.90 -23.12
N PRO A 187 -6.35 48.48 -23.46
CA PRO A 187 -6.08 49.87 -23.11
C PRO A 187 -6.86 50.80 -24.05
N GLN A 188 -7.84 51.53 -23.50
CA GLN A 188 -8.44 52.67 -24.18
C GLN A 188 -7.38 53.79 -24.28
N ASN A 189 -6.91 54.03 -25.50
CA ASN A 189 -5.99 55.11 -25.82
C ASN A 189 -6.82 56.42 -25.91
N MET A 190 -6.81 57.23 -24.85
CA MET A 190 -7.34 58.60 -24.91
C MET A 190 -6.33 59.48 -25.65
N GLN A 191 -6.63 59.81 -26.91
CA GLN A 191 -5.97 60.91 -27.61
C GLN A 191 -6.48 62.24 -27.06
N HIS A 192 -5.62 62.94 -26.31
CA HIS A 192 -5.79 64.35 -26.06
C HIS A 192 -5.35 65.15 -27.29
N LYS A 193 -6.25 66.02 -27.76
CA LYS A 193 -5.95 67.16 -28.63
C LYS A 193 -4.97 68.10 -27.92
N ASN A 194 -3.95 68.55 -28.64
CA ASN A 194 -3.71 69.97 -28.97
C ASN A 194 -2.70 70.06 -30.11
#